data_AF-A0A399EH15-F1
#
_entry.id   AF-A0A399EH15-F1
#
_cell.length_a   1.000
_cell.length_b   1.000
_cell.length_c   1.000
_cell.angle_alpha   90.00
_cell.angle_beta   90.00
_cell.angle_gamma   90.00
#
_symmetry.space_group_name_H-M   'P 1'
#
loop_
_entity.id
_entity.type
_entity.pdbx_description
1 polymer ?
#
loop_
_entity_poly.entity_id
_entity_poly.type
_entity_poly.pdbx_seq_one_letter_code
_entity_poly.pdbx_strand_id
1 'polypeptide(L)'
;MLVQKIPDDLDGFRFSAAIQAPSNNRVHMVFPYVQNDQTDEMKILFHGVPAPNTQNNPIFGDQIYLPGSYVESIIEGYRYGFDRITKRVERIFSPNWWSALGHCRPRFIIRPTVYYAMLIRLIQQPRYCAEPESIGSFLRHQLAKSPTDLNQFIGYEVADLKRFDIPYFYHRPAQRSIFDGFDQEYPNFFAESAVVHLARNMVEFDKSYRDRSVDILRAEIERASRITRKREDSLVSK
;
A
#
# COMPACT_ATOMS: atom_id res chain seq x y z
N MET A 1 1.18 -11.26 -1.27
CA MET A 1 0.75 -10.17 -0.38
C MET A 1 1.36 -10.36 1.02
N LEU A 2 2.68 -10.36 1.10
CA LEU A 2 3.38 -10.11 2.37
C LEU A 2 3.95 -8.69 2.24
N VAL A 3 4.02 -7.94 3.34
CA VAL A 3 4.80 -6.70 3.32
C VAL A 3 6.26 -7.09 3.16
N GLN A 4 6.83 -6.87 1.96
CA GLN A 4 8.27 -7.00 1.77
C GLN A 4 8.93 -5.81 2.44
N LYS A 5 9.35 -6.04 3.69
CA LYS A 5 10.10 -5.12 4.55
C LYS A 5 9.31 -3.86 4.95
N ILE A 6 9.00 -3.75 6.24
CA ILE A 6 8.52 -2.50 6.83
C ILE A 6 9.74 -1.57 6.92
N PRO A 7 9.73 -0.39 6.27
CA PRO A 7 10.76 0.63 6.48
C PRO A 7 10.81 1.02 7.96
N ASP A 8 12.01 1.06 8.54
CA ASP A 8 12.22 1.34 9.97
C ASP A 8 11.76 2.76 10.39
N ASP A 9 11.53 3.65 9.42
CA ASP A 9 11.11 5.05 9.58
C ASP A 9 9.60 5.28 9.62
N LEU A 10 8.78 4.25 9.36
CA LEU A 10 7.30 4.34 9.41
C LEU A 10 6.72 3.96 10.78
N ASP A 11 7.34 4.48 11.84
CA ASP A 11 6.90 4.28 13.22
C ASP A 11 5.57 5.02 13.48
N GLY A 12 4.46 4.34 13.16
CA GLY A 12 3.09 4.83 13.32
C GLY A 12 2.13 4.41 12.22
N PHE A 13 2.62 4.17 11.00
CA PHE A 13 1.82 3.69 9.87
C PHE A 13 1.99 2.19 9.67
N ARG A 14 1.33 1.41 10.52
CA ARG A 14 1.29 -0.05 10.37
C ARG A 14 0.36 -0.44 9.23
N PHE A 15 0.87 -0.47 8.00
CA PHE A 15 0.21 -1.17 6.91
C PHE A 15 0.30 -2.68 7.18
N SER A 16 -0.78 -3.26 7.69
CA SER A 16 -0.87 -4.71 7.80
C SER A 16 -1.32 -5.29 6.46
N ALA A 17 -0.52 -6.15 5.83
CA ALA A 17 -1.02 -6.97 4.73
C ALA A 17 -2.19 -7.84 5.19
N ALA A 18 -3.01 -8.34 4.27
CA ALA A 18 -4.20 -9.15 4.58
C ALA A 18 -3.92 -10.31 5.56
N ILE A 19 -2.76 -10.97 5.42
CA ILE A 19 -2.32 -12.09 6.27
C ILE A 19 -1.78 -11.62 7.65
N GLN A 20 -1.33 -10.37 7.74
CA GLN A 20 -0.73 -9.78 8.94
C GLN A 20 -1.71 -8.86 9.68
N ALA A 21 -2.94 -8.72 9.20
CA ALA A 21 -3.95 -7.85 9.75
C ALA A 21 -4.43 -8.39 11.11
N PRO A 22 -4.13 -7.70 12.23
CA PRO A 22 -4.72 -8.08 13.50
C PRO A 22 -6.24 -7.96 13.39
N SER A 23 -6.96 -8.84 14.07
CA SER A 23 -8.33 -8.53 14.50
C SER A 23 -8.26 -7.30 15.42
N ASN A 24 -9.16 -6.34 15.22
CA ASN A 24 -9.32 -5.18 16.09
C ASN A 24 -8.12 -4.19 16.14
N ASN A 25 -7.75 -3.60 15.00
CA ASN A 25 -6.84 -2.45 15.02
C ASN A 25 -7.53 -1.22 15.64
N ARG A 26 -6.77 -0.35 16.30
CA ARG A 26 -7.14 1.07 16.41
C ARG A 26 -6.38 1.77 15.31
N VAL A 27 -7.07 2.47 14.40
CA VAL A 27 -6.35 3.35 13.48
C VAL A 27 -5.89 4.53 14.34
N HIS A 28 -4.59 4.83 14.35
CA HIS A 28 -4.08 6.10 14.91
C HIS A 28 -4.42 7.30 14.00
N MET A 29 -5.44 7.17 13.14
CA MET A 29 -6.07 8.30 12.49
C MET A 29 -7.08 8.88 13.47
N VAL A 30 -6.79 10.09 13.91
CA VAL A 30 -7.75 10.90 14.64
C VAL A 30 -8.71 11.54 13.65
N PHE A 31 -10.00 11.30 13.86
CA PHE A 31 -11.04 11.99 13.11
C PHE A 31 -11.46 13.24 13.90
N PRO A 32 -11.59 14.39 13.23
CA PRO A 32 -12.13 15.58 13.85
C PRO A 32 -13.62 15.38 14.12
N TYR A 33 -14.07 15.71 15.32
CA TYR A 33 -15.48 15.81 15.65
C TYR A 33 -15.71 17.11 16.41
N VAL A 34 -16.91 17.66 16.24
CA VAL A 34 -17.29 18.93 16.85
C VAL A 34 -17.94 18.65 18.21
N GLN A 35 -17.36 19.19 19.27
CA GLN A 35 -17.96 19.28 20.59
C GLN A 35 -18.63 20.65 20.73
N ASN A 36 -19.82 20.69 21.35
CA ASN A 36 -20.62 21.90 21.53
C ASN A 36 -20.92 22.60 20.19
N ASP A 37 -21.34 21.81 19.20
CA ASP A 37 -21.71 22.31 17.89
C ASP A 37 -22.78 23.42 18.00
N GLN A 38 -22.69 24.44 17.16
CA GLN A 38 -23.57 25.62 17.16
C GLN A 38 -23.54 26.50 18.43
N THR A 39 -22.46 26.43 19.22
CA THR A 39 -22.23 27.31 20.38
C THR A 39 -20.93 28.11 20.25
N ASP A 40 -20.79 29.15 21.06
CA ASP A 40 -19.54 29.90 21.25
C ASP A 40 -18.45 29.07 21.97
N GLU A 41 -18.83 27.96 22.61
CA GLU A 41 -17.92 26.99 23.22
C GLU A 41 -17.49 25.85 22.28
N MET A 42 -17.73 25.99 20.97
CA MET A 42 -17.40 24.97 19.98
C MET A 42 -15.92 24.61 20.00
N LYS A 43 -15.63 23.31 20.11
CA LYS A 43 -14.25 22.75 20.07
C LYS A 43 -14.17 21.61 19.08
N ILE A 44 -13.15 21.64 18.22
CA ILE A 44 -12.82 20.49 17.37
C ILE A 44 -11.88 19.59 18.18
N LEU A 45 -12.36 18.41 18.51
CA LEU A 45 -11.59 17.38 19.19
C LEU A 45 -11.22 16.26 18.22
N PHE A 46 -10.18 15.52 18.59
CA PHE A 46 -9.57 14.48 17.79
C PHE A 46 -9.65 13.16 18.55
N HIS A 47 -10.47 12.21 18.10
CA HIS A 47 -10.52 10.87 18.69
C HIS A 47 -10.03 9.81 17.69
N GLY A 48 -9.31 8.80 18.18
CA GLY A 48 -9.07 7.59 17.42
C GLY A 48 -10.36 6.78 17.35
N VAL A 49 -10.87 6.52 16.14
CA VAL A 49 -12.00 5.60 15.96
C VAL A 49 -11.46 4.17 16.09
N PRO A 50 -12.14 3.26 16.82
CA PRO A 50 -11.83 1.83 16.73
C PRO A 50 -11.82 1.44 15.25
N ALA A 51 -10.74 0.84 14.75
CA ALA A 51 -10.81 0.38 13.37
C ALA A 51 -11.92 -0.68 13.34
N PRO A 52 -12.81 -0.66 12.34
CA PRO A 52 -13.68 -1.79 12.12
C PRO A 52 -12.83 -3.06 12.04
N ASN A 53 -13.36 -4.17 12.56
CA ASN A 53 -12.72 -5.48 12.44
C ASN A 53 -12.26 -5.67 10.99
N THR A 54 -11.00 -6.06 10.82
CA THR A 54 -10.42 -6.23 9.51
C THR A 54 -11.22 -7.31 8.77
N GLN A 55 -11.86 -6.93 7.65
CA GLN A 55 -12.69 -7.84 6.84
C GLN A 55 -11.86 -8.86 6.04
N ASN A 56 -10.58 -9.02 6.39
CA ASN A 56 -9.62 -9.85 5.67
C ASN A 56 -9.53 -11.27 6.24
N ASN A 57 -10.20 -11.54 7.37
CA ASN A 57 -10.27 -12.87 7.96
C ASN A 57 -11.58 -13.56 7.56
N PRO A 58 -11.54 -14.84 7.14
CA PRO A 58 -12.76 -15.61 6.93
C PRO A 58 -13.60 -15.67 8.20
N ILE A 59 -14.92 -15.55 8.01
CA ILE A 59 -15.93 -15.70 9.07
C ILE A 59 -16.82 -16.87 8.66
N PHE A 60 -17.00 -17.83 9.56
CA PHE A 60 -17.94 -18.94 9.38
C PHE A 60 -18.75 -19.13 10.66
N GLY A 61 -20.08 -18.96 10.55
CA GLY A 61 -20.93 -18.73 11.72
C GLY A 61 -20.53 -17.44 12.45
N ASP A 62 -20.41 -17.51 13.78
CA ASP A 62 -19.98 -16.40 14.63
C ASP A 62 -18.48 -16.42 14.92
N GLN A 63 -17.71 -17.26 14.23
CA GLN A 63 -16.28 -17.46 14.49
C GLN A 63 -15.41 -16.84 13.39
N ILE A 64 -14.38 -16.10 13.82
CA ILE A 64 -13.30 -15.57 12.97
C ILE A 64 -12.19 -16.60 12.89
N TYR A 65 -11.73 -16.90 11.67
CA TYR A 65 -10.65 -17.83 11.41
C TYR A 65 -9.35 -17.10 11.07
N LEU A 66 -8.37 -17.20 11.98
CA LEU A 66 -7.08 -16.53 11.82
C LEU A 66 -6.12 -17.37 10.95
N PRO A 67 -5.32 -16.75 10.08
CA PRO A 67 -4.35 -17.45 9.23
C PRO A 67 -3.34 -18.32 9.98
N GLY A 68 -3.02 -17.96 11.23
CA GLY A 68 -2.10 -18.70 12.09
C GLY A 68 -2.48 -20.16 12.36
N SER A 69 -3.78 -20.46 12.31
CA SER A 69 -4.30 -21.82 12.49
C SER A 69 -4.19 -22.68 11.22
N TYR A 70 -3.84 -22.06 10.08
CA TYR A 70 -3.85 -22.68 8.75
C TYR A 70 -2.50 -22.54 8.04
N VAL A 71 -1.40 -22.35 8.78
CA VAL A 71 -0.05 -22.15 8.25
C VAL A 71 0.32 -23.23 7.22
N GLU A 72 0.16 -24.50 7.56
CA GLU A 72 0.53 -25.60 6.67
C GLU A 72 -0.35 -25.64 5.41
N SER A 73 -1.67 -25.44 5.53
CA SER A 73 -2.56 -25.36 4.36
C SER A 73 -2.21 -24.20 3.43
N ILE A 74 -1.83 -23.04 3.98
CA ILE A 74 -1.39 -21.87 3.21
C ILE A 74 -0.06 -22.17 2.50
N ILE A 75 0.88 -22.82 3.18
CA ILE A 75 2.18 -23.22 2.61
C ILE A 75 1.99 -24.25 1.50
N GLU A 76 1.14 -25.25 1.70
CA GLU A 76 0.80 -26.24 0.67
C GLU A 76 0.16 -25.59 -0.55
N GLY A 77 -0.79 -24.68 -0.35
CA GLY A 77 -1.41 -23.91 -1.43
C GLY A 77 -0.39 -23.05 -2.20
N TYR A 78 0.54 -22.41 -1.49
CA TYR A 78 1.64 -21.67 -2.12
C TYR A 78 2.54 -22.59 -2.93
N ARG A 79 3.01 -23.72 -2.37
CA ARG A 79 3.85 -24.70 -3.07
C ARG A 79 3.16 -25.24 -4.32
N TYR A 80 1.89 -25.60 -4.19
CA TYR A 80 1.08 -26.09 -5.31
C TYR A 80 0.96 -25.05 -6.43
N GLY A 81 0.63 -23.80 -6.08
CA GLY A 81 0.53 -22.71 -7.04
C GLY A 81 1.86 -22.40 -7.72
N PHE A 82 2.93 -22.30 -6.93
CA PHE A 82 4.29 -22.06 -7.42
C PHE A 82 4.72 -23.15 -8.41
N ASP A 83 4.63 -24.42 -8.03
CA ASP A 83 5.04 -25.54 -8.86
C ASP A 83 4.22 -25.63 -10.16
N ARG A 84 2.94 -25.24 -10.14
CA ARG A 84 2.09 -25.20 -11.35
C ARG A 84 2.45 -24.06 -12.28
N ILE A 85 2.79 -22.89 -11.74
CA ILE A 85 3.22 -21.72 -12.51
C ILE A 85 4.57 -22.00 -13.17
N THR A 86 5.56 -22.47 -12.40
CA THR A 86 6.92 -22.72 -12.90
C THR A 86 6.97 -23.79 -13.98
N LYS A 87 6.19 -24.87 -13.85
CA LYS A 87 6.05 -25.91 -14.89
C LYS A 87 5.42 -25.43 -16.20
N ARG A 88 4.79 -24.26 -16.23
CA ARG A 88 4.05 -23.72 -17.39
C ARG A 88 4.54 -22.34 -17.81
N VAL A 89 5.75 -21.96 -17.40
CA VAL A 89 6.36 -20.65 -17.67
C VAL A 89 6.30 -20.30 -19.16
N GLU A 90 6.65 -21.22 -20.05
CA GLU A 90 6.61 -20.99 -21.50
C GLU A 90 5.22 -20.60 -22.01
N ARG A 91 4.16 -21.19 -21.44
CA ARG A 91 2.77 -20.86 -21.79
C ARG A 91 2.36 -19.48 -21.26
N ILE A 92 2.87 -19.08 -20.10
CA ILE A 92 2.62 -17.75 -19.50
C ILE A 92 3.25 -16.66 -20.37
N PHE A 93 4.46 -16.91 -20.89
CA PHE A 93 5.15 -16.03 -21.83
C PHE A 93 4.69 -16.17 -23.29
N SER A 94 3.60 -16.89 -23.55
CA SER A 94 3.06 -16.99 -24.91
C SER A 94 2.71 -15.59 -25.44
N PRO A 95 2.97 -15.30 -26.73
CA PRO A 95 2.85 -13.96 -27.29
C PRO A 95 1.50 -13.28 -27.03
N ASN A 96 0.41 -14.04 -27.03
CA ASN A 96 -0.94 -13.51 -26.88
C ASN A 96 -1.19 -12.89 -25.49
N TRP A 97 -0.84 -13.60 -24.42
CA TRP A 97 -1.00 -13.10 -23.05
C TRP A 97 0.00 -12.01 -22.73
N TRP A 98 1.22 -12.20 -23.21
CA TRP A 98 2.33 -11.31 -22.91
C TRP A 98 2.20 -9.96 -23.61
N SER A 99 1.73 -9.95 -24.86
CA SER A 99 1.39 -8.72 -25.57
C SER A 99 0.26 -7.96 -24.88
N ALA A 100 -0.83 -8.64 -24.49
CA ALA A 100 -1.93 -8.01 -23.78
C ALA A 100 -1.49 -7.37 -22.44
N LEU A 101 -0.62 -8.06 -21.68
CA LEU A 101 -0.04 -7.53 -20.46
C LEU A 101 0.84 -6.29 -20.72
N GLY A 102 1.56 -6.26 -21.85
CA GLY A 102 2.37 -5.11 -22.23
C GLY A 102 1.59 -3.79 -22.35
N HIS A 103 0.29 -3.87 -22.65
CA HIS A 103 -0.58 -2.71 -22.89
C HIS A 103 -1.50 -2.35 -21.71
N CYS A 104 -1.50 -3.13 -20.62
CA CYS A 104 -2.32 -2.77 -19.46
C CYS A 104 -1.76 -1.52 -18.76
N ARG A 105 -2.60 -0.88 -17.94
CA ARG A 105 -2.28 0.37 -17.21
C ARG A 105 -2.32 0.13 -15.69
N PRO A 106 -1.45 -0.71 -15.12
CA PRO A 106 -1.37 -0.88 -13.68
C PRO A 106 -0.99 0.43 -13.01
N ARG A 107 -1.69 0.74 -11.92
CA ARG A 107 -1.39 1.90 -11.06
C ARG A 107 0.02 1.76 -10.50
N PHE A 108 0.80 2.83 -10.60
CA PHE A 108 2.08 2.95 -9.94
C PHE A 108 1.97 3.96 -8.78
N ILE A 109 2.46 3.57 -7.61
CA ILE A 109 2.37 4.39 -6.39
C ILE A 109 3.75 5.02 -6.15
N ILE A 110 3.96 6.24 -6.63
CA ILE A 110 5.22 6.97 -6.38
C ILE A 110 5.34 7.47 -4.94
N ARG A 111 4.20 7.71 -4.27
CA ARG A 111 4.11 8.09 -2.85
C ARG A 111 2.89 7.44 -2.20
N PRO A 112 2.94 7.14 -0.89
CA PRO A 112 1.79 6.60 -0.18
C PRO A 112 0.57 7.50 -0.31
N THR A 113 -0.59 6.93 -0.64
CA THR A 113 -1.84 7.69 -0.79
C THR A 113 -2.21 8.49 0.47
N VAL A 114 -1.90 7.96 1.66
CA VAL A 114 -2.13 8.65 2.93
C VAL A 114 -1.35 9.96 3.04
N TYR A 115 -0.16 10.03 2.44
CA TYR A 115 0.67 11.23 2.47
C TYR A 115 -0.01 12.36 1.67
N TYR A 116 -0.55 12.06 0.49
CA TYR A 116 -1.34 13.02 -0.27
C TYR A 116 -2.61 13.46 0.46
N ALA A 117 -3.33 12.52 1.08
CA ALA A 117 -4.51 12.84 1.87
C ALA A 117 -4.18 13.79 3.05
N MET A 118 -3.04 13.60 3.70
CA MET A 118 -2.56 14.53 4.73
C MET A 118 -2.25 15.91 4.18
N LEU A 119 -1.58 16.01 3.03
CA LEU A 119 -1.29 17.31 2.40
C LEU A 119 -2.57 18.05 2.02
N ILE A 120 -3.56 17.34 1.46
CA ILE A 120 -4.90 17.87 1.18
C ILE A 120 -5.53 18.41 2.47
N ARG A 121 -5.48 17.63 3.57
CA ARG A 121 -6.04 18.07 4.85
C ARG A 121 -5.33 19.29 5.44
N LEU A 122 -4.02 19.41 5.21
CA LEU A 122 -3.22 20.55 5.67
C LEU A 122 -3.57 21.83 4.91
N ILE A 123 -3.77 21.77 3.59
CA ILE A 123 -4.11 22.97 2.79
C ILE A 123 -5.57 23.43 3.00
N GLN A 124 -6.40 22.61 3.64
CA GLN A 124 -7.76 22.98 4.07
C GLN A 124 -7.78 23.74 5.41
N GLN A 125 -6.64 23.97 6.06
CA GLN A 125 -6.61 24.74 7.31
C GLN A 125 -6.82 26.24 7.06
N PRO A 126 -7.49 26.98 7.97
CA PRO A 126 -7.86 28.38 7.76
C PRO A 126 -6.71 29.29 7.26
N ARG A 127 -5.49 29.08 7.76
CA ARG A 127 -4.29 29.84 7.34
C ARG A 127 -4.02 29.75 5.84
N TYR A 128 -4.27 28.59 5.22
CA TYR A 128 -4.04 28.38 3.79
C TYR A 128 -5.25 28.77 2.95
N CYS A 129 -6.45 28.75 3.53
CA CYS A 129 -7.63 29.34 2.90
C CYS A 129 -7.54 30.88 2.83
N ALA A 130 -6.91 31.51 3.82
CA ALA A 130 -6.68 32.96 3.85
C ALA A 130 -5.60 33.41 2.86
N GLU A 131 -4.62 32.56 2.54
CA GLU A 131 -3.52 32.87 1.61
C GLU A 131 -3.37 31.79 0.51
N PRO A 132 -4.32 31.68 -0.46
CA PRO A 132 -4.31 30.62 -1.47
C PRO A 132 -3.05 30.58 -2.34
N GLU A 133 -2.42 31.73 -2.56
CA GLU A 133 -1.18 31.84 -3.35
C GLU A 133 0.01 31.13 -2.68
N SER A 134 -0.02 30.98 -1.35
CA SER A 134 1.02 30.27 -0.59
C SER A 134 0.93 28.74 -0.69
N ILE A 135 -0.23 28.19 -1.11
CA ILE A 135 -0.46 26.73 -1.15
C ILE A 135 0.52 26.05 -2.09
N GLY A 136 0.76 26.64 -3.26
CA GLY A 136 1.64 26.04 -4.28
C GLY A 136 3.08 25.90 -3.78
N SER A 137 3.64 26.94 -3.14
CA SER A 137 5.00 26.90 -2.59
C SER A 137 5.10 25.94 -1.41
N PHE A 138 4.09 25.92 -0.52
CA PHE A 138 4.01 24.97 0.58
C PHE A 138 4.02 23.51 0.09
N LEU A 139 3.15 23.15 -0.86
CA LEU A 139 3.07 21.80 -1.40
C LEU A 139 4.38 21.39 -2.09
N ARG A 140 4.97 22.27 -2.91
CA ARG A 140 6.28 22.01 -3.55
C ARG A 140 7.35 21.73 -2.51
N HIS A 141 7.41 22.55 -1.45
CA HIS A 141 8.38 22.37 -0.38
C HIS A 141 8.19 21.03 0.35
N GLN A 142 6.95 20.61 0.63
CA GLN A 142 6.71 19.32 1.28
C GLN A 142 7.09 18.13 0.38
N LEU A 143 6.70 18.17 -0.91
CA LEU A 143 6.97 17.09 -1.85
C LEU A 143 8.47 16.95 -2.16
N ALA A 144 9.22 18.06 -2.18
CA ALA A 144 10.66 18.09 -2.42
C ALA A 144 11.49 17.46 -1.28
N LYS A 145 10.89 17.11 -0.13
CA LYS A 145 11.58 16.38 0.96
C LYS A 145 11.85 14.91 0.64
N SER A 146 11.28 14.42 -0.46
CA SER A 146 11.43 13.03 -0.89
C SER A 146 12.60 12.88 -1.88
N PRO A 147 12.95 11.65 -2.32
CA PRO A 147 14.06 11.42 -3.24
C PRO A 147 14.00 12.32 -4.48
N THR A 148 15.15 12.87 -4.88
CA THR A 148 15.29 13.88 -5.95
C THR A 148 14.72 13.43 -7.29
N ASP A 149 14.80 12.12 -7.59
CA ASP A 149 14.31 11.55 -8.85
C ASP A 149 12.79 11.69 -9.03
N LEU A 150 12.06 11.96 -7.94
CA LEU A 150 10.62 12.20 -7.96
C LEU A 150 10.26 13.68 -8.15
N ASN A 151 11.23 14.60 -8.09
CA ASN A 151 10.98 16.03 -8.19
C ASN A 151 10.40 16.44 -9.55
N GLN A 152 10.65 15.65 -10.60
CA GLN A 152 10.05 15.83 -11.93
C GLN A 152 8.51 15.75 -11.93
N PHE A 153 7.90 15.10 -10.93
CA PHE A 153 6.44 14.95 -10.83
C PHE A 153 5.78 16.05 -10.01
N ILE A 154 6.55 16.84 -9.25
CA ILE A 154 6.00 17.81 -8.28
C ILE A 154 5.05 18.80 -8.95
N GLY A 155 5.32 19.21 -10.20
CA GLY A 155 4.43 20.08 -10.94
C GLY A 155 3.02 19.51 -11.08
N TYR A 156 2.92 18.25 -11.50
CA TYR A 156 1.66 17.51 -11.64
C TYR A 156 1.04 17.21 -10.28
N GLU A 157 1.82 16.72 -9.32
CA GLU A 157 1.34 16.41 -7.97
C GLU A 157 0.70 17.64 -7.30
N VAL A 158 1.32 18.82 -7.41
CA VAL A 158 0.78 20.08 -6.87
C VAL A 158 -0.53 20.46 -7.57
N ALA A 159 -0.64 20.26 -8.89
CA ALA A 159 -1.85 20.60 -9.63
C ALA A 159 -3.05 19.77 -9.17
N ASP A 160 -2.87 18.46 -8.96
CA ASP A 160 -3.91 17.57 -8.45
C ASP A 160 -4.27 17.89 -6.99
N LEU A 161 -3.27 18.06 -6.13
CA LEU A 161 -3.51 18.35 -4.71
C LEU A 161 -4.27 19.68 -4.51
N LYS A 162 -4.01 20.69 -5.35
CA LYS A 162 -4.78 21.96 -5.32
C LYS A 162 -6.26 21.78 -5.69
N ARG A 163 -6.59 20.73 -6.44
CA ARG A 163 -7.98 20.33 -6.76
C ARG A 163 -8.56 19.35 -5.74
N PHE A 164 -7.81 19.04 -4.68
CA PHE A 164 -8.13 18.01 -3.70
C PHE A 164 -8.17 16.58 -4.27
N ASP A 165 -7.50 16.37 -5.42
CA ASP A 165 -7.33 15.06 -6.03
C ASP A 165 -6.03 14.40 -5.54
N ILE A 166 -6.07 13.07 -5.43
CA ILE A 166 -4.88 12.27 -5.15
C ILE A 166 -4.15 12.02 -6.48
N PRO A 167 -2.88 12.42 -6.62
CA PRO A 167 -2.11 12.17 -7.83
C PRO A 167 -2.14 10.70 -8.25
N TYR A 168 -2.49 10.49 -9.52
CA TYR A 168 -2.56 9.16 -10.13
C TYR A 168 -1.41 8.98 -11.12
N PHE A 169 -0.74 7.84 -11.04
CA PHE A 169 0.27 7.43 -12.01
C PHE A 169 0.02 5.97 -12.41
N TYR A 170 0.41 5.64 -13.63
CA TYR A 170 0.42 4.28 -14.12
C TYR A 170 1.65 4.04 -14.99
N HIS A 171 1.94 2.78 -15.28
CA HIS A 171 2.94 2.43 -16.28
C HIS A 171 2.34 1.47 -17.29
N ARG A 172 3.02 1.26 -18.43
CA ARG A 172 2.72 0.18 -19.36
C ARG A 172 3.80 -0.88 -19.21
N PRO A 173 3.50 -2.15 -18.87
CA PRO A 173 4.53 -3.13 -18.51
C PRO A 173 5.59 -3.41 -19.58
N ALA A 174 5.29 -3.19 -20.86
CA ALA A 174 6.26 -3.33 -21.94
C ALA A 174 7.20 -2.12 -22.09
N GLN A 175 6.91 -1.01 -21.41
CA GLN A 175 7.64 0.25 -21.51
C GLN A 175 8.47 0.52 -20.26
N ARG A 176 9.42 1.44 -20.39
CA ARG A 176 10.26 1.96 -19.29
C ARG A 176 9.76 3.30 -18.75
N SER A 177 8.61 3.74 -19.22
CA SER A 177 8.03 5.04 -18.92
C SER A 177 6.98 4.91 -17.82
N ILE A 178 6.84 5.98 -17.05
CA ILE A 178 5.68 6.22 -16.18
C ILE A 178 4.82 7.30 -16.83
N PHE A 179 3.53 7.26 -16.54
CA PHE A 179 2.55 8.20 -17.07
C PHE A 179 1.72 8.78 -15.93
N ASP A 180 1.30 10.04 -16.08
CA ASP A 180 0.35 10.66 -15.16
C ASP A 180 -1.11 10.43 -15.57
N GLY A 181 -2.06 10.98 -14.82
CA GLY A 181 -3.49 10.88 -15.10
C GLY A 181 -3.96 11.59 -16.36
N PHE A 182 -3.10 12.41 -16.98
CA PHE A 182 -3.36 13.13 -18.23
C PHE A 182 -2.64 12.49 -19.43
N ASP A 183 -2.18 11.24 -19.30
CA ASP A 183 -1.42 10.52 -20.33
C ASP A 183 -0.05 11.18 -20.68
N GLN A 184 0.43 12.13 -19.86
CA GLN A 184 1.78 12.69 -20.04
C GLN A 184 2.81 11.61 -19.74
N GLU A 185 3.70 11.37 -20.70
CA GLU A 185 4.77 10.40 -20.59
C GLU A 185 6.00 11.01 -19.90
N TYR A 186 6.58 10.24 -18.98
CA TYR A 186 7.88 10.46 -18.37
C TYR A 186 8.80 9.29 -18.75
N PRO A 187 9.59 9.44 -19.83
CA PRO A 187 10.34 8.35 -20.41
C PRO A 187 11.54 7.94 -19.55
N ASN A 188 11.95 6.68 -19.68
CA ASN A 188 13.14 6.12 -19.02
C ASN A 188 13.13 6.23 -17.48
N PHE A 189 11.95 6.33 -16.86
CA PHE A 189 11.80 6.31 -15.40
C PHE A 189 12.28 4.98 -14.80
N PHE A 190 11.99 3.86 -15.47
CA PHE A 190 12.46 2.54 -15.07
C PHE A 190 13.76 2.16 -15.80
N ALA A 191 14.69 1.52 -15.08
CA ALA A 191 15.90 0.96 -15.66
C ALA A 191 15.60 -0.11 -16.72
N GLU A 192 14.54 -0.90 -16.52
CA GLU A 192 14.05 -1.94 -17.42
C GLU A 192 12.52 -2.02 -17.38
N SER A 193 11.90 -2.62 -18.40
CA SER A 193 10.43 -2.78 -18.40
C SER A 193 10.01 -3.92 -17.48
N ALA A 194 8.80 -3.82 -16.91
CA ALA A 194 8.27 -4.85 -16.01
C ALA A 194 8.18 -6.23 -16.71
N VAL A 195 7.85 -6.24 -18.00
CA VAL A 195 7.86 -7.45 -18.83
C VAL A 195 9.25 -8.09 -18.86
N VAL A 196 10.30 -7.33 -19.17
CA VAL A 196 11.68 -7.87 -19.22
C VAL A 196 12.12 -8.35 -17.84
N HIS A 197 11.80 -7.58 -16.79
CA HIS A 197 12.10 -7.93 -15.40
C HIS A 197 11.45 -9.26 -14.99
N LEU A 198 10.16 -9.43 -15.27
CA LEU A 198 9.41 -10.66 -14.96
C LEU A 198 9.96 -11.86 -15.74
N ALA A 199 10.26 -11.69 -17.02
CA ALA A 199 10.85 -12.73 -17.86
C ALA A 199 12.18 -13.23 -17.29
N ARG A 200 13.07 -12.32 -16.87
CA ARG A 200 14.34 -12.67 -16.24
C ARG A 200 14.12 -13.41 -14.92
N ASN A 201 13.29 -12.86 -14.02
CA ASN A 201 13.11 -13.43 -12.69
C ASN A 201 12.46 -14.82 -12.71
N MET A 202 11.55 -15.09 -13.65
CA MET A 202 10.89 -16.40 -13.73
C MET A 202 11.84 -17.53 -14.14
N VAL A 203 12.99 -17.23 -14.76
CA VAL A 203 14.05 -18.22 -15.00
C VAL A 203 14.72 -18.66 -13.68
N GLU A 204 14.74 -17.77 -12.69
CA GLU A 204 15.33 -18.02 -11.36
C GLU A 204 14.34 -18.67 -10.38
N PHE A 205 13.10 -18.93 -10.80
CA PHE A 205 12.06 -19.54 -9.94
C PHE A 205 12.26 -21.06 -9.84
N ASP A 206 13.33 -21.43 -9.16
CA ASP A 206 13.69 -22.81 -8.88
C ASP A 206 13.16 -23.28 -7.51
N LYS A 207 13.52 -24.51 -7.15
CA LYS A 207 13.18 -25.10 -5.85
C LYS A 207 13.75 -24.28 -4.68
N SER A 208 14.95 -23.72 -4.84
CA SER A 208 15.63 -22.93 -3.82
C SER A 208 14.88 -21.63 -3.53
N TYR A 209 14.42 -20.92 -4.57
CA TYR A 209 13.57 -19.74 -4.45
C TYR A 209 12.26 -20.05 -3.72
N ARG A 210 11.61 -21.16 -4.10
CA ARG A 210 10.36 -21.61 -3.48
C ARG A 210 10.55 -21.86 -1.99
N ASP A 211 11.57 -22.62 -1.63
CA ASP A 211 11.80 -23.03 -0.24
C ASP A 211 12.12 -21.79 0.63
N ARG A 212 12.95 -20.84 0.14
CA ARG A 212 13.14 -19.54 0.81
C ARG A 212 11.85 -18.75 0.98
N SER A 213 10.99 -18.72 -0.04
CA SER A 213 9.71 -18.01 0.01
C SER A 213 8.75 -18.65 1.02
N VAL A 214 8.79 -19.98 1.15
CA VAL A 214 8.04 -20.72 2.19
C VAL A 214 8.53 -20.34 3.58
N ASP A 215 9.84 -20.26 3.79
CA ASP A 215 10.41 -19.89 5.10
C ASP A 215 9.99 -18.48 5.51
N ILE A 216 10.04 -17.52 4.57
CA ILE A 216 9.56 -16.15 4.79
C ILE A 216 8.05 -16.15 5.11
N LEU A 217 7.24 -16.88 4.33
CA LEU A 217 5.80 -16.94 4.52
C LEU A 217 5.43 -17.51 5.89
N ARG A 218 6.09 -18.61 6.30
CA ARG A 218 5.89 -19.23 7.62
C ARG A 218 6.25 -18.25 8.73
N ALA A 219 7.44 -17.66 8.67
CA ALA A 219 7.91 -16.72 9.68
C ALA A 219 6.96 -15.52 9.85
N GLU A 220 6.44 -14.97 8.75
CA GLU A 220 5.53 -13.83 8.80
C GLU A 220 4.14 -14.18 9.35
N ILE A 221 3.58 -15.35 9.01
CA ILE A 221 2.29 -15.79 9.57
C ILE A 221 2.42 -16.06 11.07
N GLU A 222 3.49 -16.72 11.49
CA GLU A 222 3.75 -17.00 12.91
C GLU A 222 3.95 -15.71 13.71
N ARG A 223 4.71 -14.75 13.16
CA ARG A 223 4.92 -13.43 13.76
C ARG A 223 3.60 -12.69 13.94
N ALA A 224 2.76 -12.64 12.91
CA ALA A 224 1.43 -12.03 12.99
C ALA A 224 0.58 -12.68 14.09
N SER A 225 0.58 -14.01 14.17
CA SER A 225 -0.18 -14.78 15.16
C SER A 225 0.25 -14.51 16.60
N ARG A 226 1.55 -14.28 16.84
CA ARG A 226 2.07 -13.90 18.17
C ARG A 226 1.64 -12.48 18.56
N ILE A 227 1.59 -11.56 17.60
CA ILE A 227 1.15 -10.18 17.84
C ILE A 227 -0.33 -10.15 18.24
N THR A 228 -1.16 -10.96 17.58
CA THR A 228 -2.60 -11.06 17.90
C THR A 228 -2.80 -11.62 19.31
N ARG A 229 -2.16 -12.74 19.67
CA ARG A 229 -2.27 -13.35 21.02
C ARG A 229 -1.84 -12.40 22.14
N LYS A 230 -0.68 -11.75 22.03
CA LYS A 230 -0.20 -10.79 23.05
C LYS A 230 -1.18 -9.62 23.28
N ARG A 231 -1.94 -9.24 22.25
CA ARG A 231 -2.92 -8.14 22.36
C ARG A 231 -4.20 -8.58 23.05
N GLU A 232 -4.66 -9.81 22.80
CA GLU A 232 -5.82 -10.39 23.50
C GLU A 232 -5.55 -10.50 25.02
N ASP A 233 -4.38 -11.01 25.41
CA ASP A 233 -3.99 -11.12 26.83
C ASP A 233 -3.91 -9.75 27.53
N SER A 234 -3.52 -8.70 26.80
CA SER A 234 -3.44 -7.32 27.32
C SER A 234 -4.79 -6.62 27.46
N LEU A 235 -5.84 -7.13 26.81
CA LEU A 235 -7.21 -6.61 26.89
C LEU A 235 -8.02 -7.27 28.01
N VAL A 236 -7.66 -8.50 28.40
CA VAL A 236 -8.31 -9.26 29.49
C VAL A 236 -7.74 -8.90 30.88
N SER A 237 -6.59 -8.22 30.92
CA SER A 237 -5.87 -7.82 32.15
C SER A 237 -6.17 -6.38 32.62
N LYS A 238 -7.25 -5.76 32.13
CA LYS A 238 -7.78 -4.45 32.55
C LYS A 238 -9.25 -4.54 32.88
#